data_AF-A0A5J4N6L3-F1
#
_entry.id   AF-A0A5J4N6L3-F1
#
_cell.length_a   1.000
_cell.length_b   1.000
_cell.length_c   1.000
_cell.angle_alpha   90.00
_cell.angle_beta   90.00
_cell.angle_gamma   90.00
#
_symmetry.space_group_name_H-M   'P 1'
#
loop_
_entity.id
_entity.type
_entity.pdbx_description
1 polymer ?
#
loop_
_entity_poly.entity_id
_entity_poly.type
_entity_poly.pdbx_seq_one_letter_code
_entity_poly.pdbx_strand_id
1 'polypeptide(L)'
;MLAALISDLTSIFNSASTLFTVDIYGRFRKGAKESELMLVGRLFVIFLVAVSIGWIPVVQGLQGSQLYLYIQSVAACLAPPIAAVYLVAILWWRANERGTFYSLVYGLLIGLIRLVLAIVYSEPVCGELDSRPWLVSKFHYMYFAVFSFASTTLVMVVVSLLSEPPVQSCLQRLTYFTAWNPQVLPEEALKVQSVGMQITVTDALRASSGPTKDPLSLTQKCAVSHADSTGGVVLSDSAVDTKC
;
A
#
# COMPACT_ATOMS: atom_id res chain seq x y z
N MET A 1 -8.90 30.61 9.60
CA MET A 1 -8.23 29.52 10.35
C MET A 1 -9.16 28.31 10.52
N LEU A 2 -10.30 28.43 11.22
CA LEU A 2 -11.24 27.29 11.40
C LEU A 2 -11.73 26.67 10.08
N ALA A 3 -12.13 27.49 9.10
CA ALA A 3 -12.57 27.00 7.79
C ALA A 3 -11.48 26.21 7.03
N ALA A 4 -10.21 26.62 7.15
CA ALA A 4 -9.09 25.92 6.54
C ALA A 4 -8.89 24.55 7.20
N LEU A 5 -8.96 24.48 8.54
CA LEU A 5 -8.85 23.21 9.28
C LEU A 5 -9.98 22.24 8.92
N ILE A 6 -11.22 22.72 8.82
CA ILE A 6 -12.37 21.89 8.43
C ILE A 6 -12.21 21.39 6.98
N SER A 7 -11.67 22.21 6.09
CA SER A 7 -11.36 21.82 4.71
C SER A 7 -10.29 20.72 4.64
N ASP A 8 -9.19 20.87 5.39
CA ASP A 8 -8.11 19.87 5.42
C ASP A 8 -8.60 18.54 5.99
N LEU A 9 -9.35 18.57 7.09
CA LEU A 9 -9.97 17.38 7.68
C LEU A 9 -10.93 16.69 6.70
N THR A 10 -11.76 17.47 6.00
CA THR A 10 -12.68 16.94 4.99
C THR A 10 -11.91 16.26 3.85
N SER A 11 -10.81 16.86 3.38
CA SER A 11 -9.95 16.30 2.34
C SER A 11 -9.31 14.96 2.76
N ILE A 12 -8.80 14.90 4.00
CA ILE A 12 -8.18 13.69 4.56
C ILE A 12 -9.22 12.57 4.67
N PHE A 13 -10.40 12.85 5.23
CA PHE A 13 -11.45 11.84 5.39
C PHE A 13 -12.02 11.36 4.06
N ASN A 14 -12.16 12.26 3.08
CA ASN A 14 -12.60 11.87 1.74
C ASN A 14 -11.58 10.94 1.06
N SER A 15 -10.30 11.29 1.11
CA SER A 15 -9.22 10.47 0.53
C SER A 15 -9.13 9.09 1.21
N ALA A 16 -9.23 9.04 2.53
CA ALA A 16 -9.20 7.79 3.30
C ALA A 16 -10.41 6.90 2.98
N SER A 17 -11.59 7.50 2.81
CA SER A 17 -12.81 6.79 2.40
C SER A 17 -12.68 6.18 1.00
N THR A 18 -12.11 6.91 0.04
CA THR A 18 -11.84 6.38 -1.30
C THR A 18 -10.84 5.24 -1.26
N LEU A 19 -9.72 5.39 -0.53
CA LEU A 19 -8.72 4.34 -0.36
C LEU A 19 -9.38 3.07 0.23
N PHE A 20 -10.17 3.21 1.29
CA PHE A 20 -10.86 2.07 1.90
C PHE A 20 -11.89 1.41 0.98
N THR A 21 -12.72 2.20 0.29
CA THR A 21 -13.77 1.66 -0.57
C THR A 21 -13.23 1.03 -1.85
N VAL A 22 -12.23 1.64 -2.48
CA VAL A 22 -11.67 1.14 -3.74
C VAL A 22 -10.67 0.01 -3.47
N ASP A 23 -9.71 0.21 -2.56
CA ASP A 23 -8.58 -0.71 -2.41
C ASP A 23 -8.92 -1.93 -1.54
N ILE A 24 -9.75 -1.75 -0.50
CA ILE A 24 -10.11 -2.81 0.44
C ILE A 24 -11.48 -3.40 0.09
N TYR A 25 -12.53 -2.57 0.06
CA TYR A 25 -13.90 -3.05 -0.13
C TYR A 25 -14.13 -3.64 -1.53
N GLY A 26 -13.63 -2.97 -2.57
CA GLY A 26 -13.70 -3.46 -3.95
C GLY A 26 -12.99 -4.81 -4.17
N ARG A 27 -11.92 -5.08 -3.41
CA ARG A 27 -11.21 -6.37 -3.46
C ARG A 27 -11.95 -7.49 -2.74
N PHE A 28 -12.64 -7.16 -1.64
CA PHE A 28 -13.42 -8.13 -0.85
C PHE A 28 -14.74 -8.50 -1.54
N ARG A 29 -15.40 -7.53 -2.19
CA ARG A 29 -16.67 -7.74 -2.90
C ARG A 29 -16.59 -7.33 -4.36
N LYS A 30 -16.22 -8.29 -5.21
CA LYS A 30 -16.21 -8.15 -6.67
C LYS A 30 -17.65 -8.00 -7.17
N GLY A 31 -18.06 -6.77 -7.53
CA GLY A 31 -19.42 -6.45 -8.00
C GLY A 31 -20.31 -5.70 -7.02
N ALA A 32 -19.72 -4.97 -6.07
CA ALA A 32 -20.50 -4.09 -5.19
C ALA A 32 -21.16 -2.94 -5.99
N LYS A 33 -22.40 -2.62 -5.64
CA LYS A 33 -23.17 -1.56 -6.32
C LYS A 33 -22.60 -0.19 -5.95
N GLU A 34 -22.59 0.77 -6.88
CA GLU A 34 -22.13 2.15 -6.65
C GLU A 34 -22.76 2.80 -5.41
N SER A 35 -24.06 2.55 -5.18
CA SER A 35 -24.78 3.05 -4.00
C SER A 35 -24.29 2.43 -2.69
N GLU A 36 -23.83 1.18 -2.73
CA GLU A 36 -23.26 0.46 -1.59
C GLU A 36 -21.87 1.01 -1.25
N LEU A 37 -21.02 1.24 -2.27
CA LEU A 37 -19.71 1.88 -2.08
C LEU A 37 -19.84 3.26 -1.44
N MET A 38 -20.78 4.09 -1.91
CA MET A 38 -21.04 5.40 -1.31
C MET A 38 -21.50 5.32 0.14
N LEU A 39 -22.33 4.34 0.49
CA LEU A 39 -22.80 4.14 1.87
C LEU A 39 -21.67 3.69 2.79
N VAL A 40 -20.88 2.70 2.37
CA VAL A 40 -19.72 2.18 3.11
C VAL A 40 -18.69 3.29 3.34
N GLY A 41 -18.43 4.11 2.32
CA GLY A 41 -17.53 5.26 2.44
C GLY A 41 -17.98 6.26 3.52
N ARG A 42 -19.28 6.61 3.55
CA ARG A 42 -19.81 7.52 4.58
C ARG A 42 -19.73 6.91 5.98
N LEU A 43 -20.04 5.62 6.14
CA LEU A 43 -19.92 4.92 7.41
C LEU A 43 -18.47 4.88 7.90
N PHE A 44 -17.52 4.67 6.99
CA PHE A 44 -16.09 4.69 7.31
C PHE A 44 -15.63 6.07 7.79
N VAL A 45 -16.10 7.16 7.19
CA VAL A 45 -15.81 8.52 7.67
C VAL A 45 -16.32 8.73 9.10
N ILE A 46 -17.55 8.31 9.40
CA ILE A 46 -18.12 8.41 10.76
C ILE A 46 -17.26 7.61 11.76
N PHE A 47 -16.84 6.41 11.37
CA PHE A 47 -15.94 5.59 12.18
C PHE A 47 -14.58 6.27 12.42
N LEU A 48 -13.94 6.82 11.38
CA LEU A 48 -12.67 7.55 11.52
C LEU A 48 -12.78 8.76 12.44
N VAL A 49 -13.90 9.50 12.38
CA VAL A 49 -14.15 10.63 13.29
C VAL A 49 -14.25 10.15 14.74
N ALA A 50 -14.96 9.05 15.00
CA ALA A 50 -15.07 8.49 16.35
C ALA A 50 -13.70 8.04 16.91
N VAL A 51 -12.89 7.36 16.11
CA VAL A 51 -11.52 6.97 16.49
C VAL A 51 -10.64 8.20 16.74
N SER A 52 -10.75 9.24 15.91
CA SER A 52 -9.99 10.48 16.06
C SER A 52 -10.32 11.20 17.38
N ILE A 53 -11.59 11.26 17.77
CA ILE A 53 -12.02 11.81 19.06
C ILE A 53 -11.49 10.96 20.22
N GLY A 54 -11.52 9.63 20.08
CA GLY A 54 -10.95 8.71 21.06
C GLY A 54 -9.43 8.83 21.24
N TRP A 55 -8.71 9.37 20.25
CA TRP A 55 -7.26 9.55 20.29
C TRP A 55 -6.81 10.82 21.03
N ILE A 56 -7.69 11.79 21.23
CA ILE A 56 -7.41 13.05 21.95
C ILE A 56 -6.74 12.83 23.33
N PRO A 57 -7.24 11.94 24.23
CA PRO A 57 -6.60 11.73 25.53
C PRO A 57 -5.16 11.22 25.43
N VAL A 58 -4.84 10.43 24.40
CA VAL A 58 -3.47 9.93 24.17
C VAL A 58 -2.52 11.09 23.86
N VAL A 59 -2.97 12.03 23.03
CA VAL A 59 -2.20 13.23 22.67
C VAL A 59 -2.01 14.15 23.87
N GLN A 60 -3.01 14.28 24.75
CA GLN A 60 -2.92 15.11 25.95
C GLN A 60 -1.99 14.51 27.03
N GLY A 61 -1.89 13.18 27.10
CA GLY A 61 -0.98 12.49 28.03
C GLY A 61 0.52 12.69 27.70
N LEU A 62 0.84 13.01 26.45
CA LEU A 62 2.18 13.31 25.98
C LEU A 62 2.40 14.84 26.03
N GLN A 63 2.78 15.34 27.20
CA GLN A 63 3.15 16.74 27.54
C GLN A 63 2.93 17.78 26.41
N GLY A 64 1.87 18.59 26.55
CA GLY A 64 1.32 19.48 25.52
C GLY A 64 2.17 20.65 25.02
N SER A 65 3.45 20.74 25.37
CA SER A 65 4.35 21.82 24.89
C SER A 65 5.01 21.52 23.53
N GLN A 66 4.90 20.29 23.01
CA GLN A 66 5.64 19.86 21.81
C GLN A 66 4.83 19.06 20.77
N LEU A 67 3.52 19.34 20.63
CA LEU A 67 2.62 18.63 19.70
C LEU A 67 3.15 18.56 18.25
N TYR A 68 3.84 19.62 17.79
CA TYR A 68 4.48 19.62 16.47
C TYR A 68 5.56 18.55 16.34
N LEU A 69 6.45 18.42 17.32
CA LEU A 69 7.51 17.42 17.28
C LEU A 69 6.96 16.00 17.48
N TYR A 70 5.84 15.85 18.18
CA TYR A 70 5.09 14.59 18.20
C TYR A 70 4.63 14.20 16.78
N ILE A 71 3.88 15.06 16.08
CA ILE A 71 3.39 14.77 14.73
C ILE A 71 4.56 14.48 13.77
N GLN A 72 5.63 15.28 13.84
CA GLN A 72 6.81 15.09 13.01
C GLN A 72 7.53 13.78 13.33
N SER A 73 7.60 13.36 14.60
CA SER A 73 8.20 12.08 15.01
C SER A 73 7.41 10.87 14.49
N VAL A 74 6.07 10.93 14.51
CA VAL A 74 5.19 9.89 13.95
C VAL A 74 5.36 9.82 12.43
N ALA A 75 5.34 10.96 11.75
CA ALA A 75 5.56 11.05 10.32
C ALA A 75 6.96 10.50 9.93
N ALA A 76 7.99 10.83 10.71
CA ALA A 76 9.35 10.34 10.52
C ALA A 76 9.50 8.82 10.74
N CYS A 77 8.55 8.16 11.41
CA CYS A 77 8.55 6.71 11.55
C CYS A 77 7.87 5.98 10.37
N LEU A 78 6.84 6.57 9.78
CA LEU A 78 5.99 5.92 8.77
C LEU A 78 6.30 6.34 7.33
N ALA A 79 6.63 7.61 7.09
CA ALA A 79 6.84 8.14 5.74
C ALA A 79 8.14 7.61 5.05
N PRO A 80 9.29 7.48 5.74
CA PRO A 80 10.54 7.12 5.06
C PRO A 80 10.54 5.74 4.38
N PRO A 81 10.01 4.65 4.97
CA PRO A 81 9.87 3.36 4.28
C PRO A 81 9.07 3.45 2.97
N ILE A 82 7.94 4.16 3.01
CA ILE A 82 7.05 4.31 1.85
C ILE A 82 7.77 5.08 0.75
N ALA A 83 8.45 6.18 1.12
CA ALA A 83 9.24 6.97 0.20
C ALA A 83 10.41 6.17 -0.41
N ALA A 84 11.12 5.36 0.38
CA ALA A 84 12.22 4.52 -0.09
C ALA A 84 11.76 3.54 -1.17
N VAL A 85 10.67 2.82 -0.90
CA VAL A 85 10.10 1.85 -1.84
C VAL A 85 9.63 2.54 -3.12
N TYR A 86 8.92 3.66 -2.99
CA TYR A 86 8.41 4.41 -4.13
C TYR A 86 9.52 4.98 -5.03
N LEU A 87 10.56 5.56 -4.43
CA LEU A 87 11.70 6.10 -5.18
C LEU A 87 12.47 5.00 -5.92
N VAL A 88 12.74 3.87 -5.26
CA VAL A 88 13.44 2.74 -5.90
C VAL A 88 12.58 2.13 -7.01
N ALA A 89 11.27 1.98 -6.80
CA ALA A 89 10.36 1.44 -7.81
C ALA A 89 10.33 2.28 -9.12
N ILE A 90 10.41 3.61 -9.00
CA ILE A 90 10.42 4.50 -10.18
C ILE A 90 11.80 4.55 -10.85
N LEU A 91 12.86 4.62 -10.05
CA LEU A 91 14.22 4.85 -10.54
C LEU A 91 14.92 3.56 -10.99
N TRP A 92 14.46 2.38 -10.56
CA TRP A 92 15.18 1.13 -10.82
C TRP A 92 14.29 0.07 -11.49
N TRP A 93 14.60 -0.24 -12.76
CA TRP A 93 13.88 -1.22 -13.58
C TRP A 93 13.89 -2.65 -13.04
N ARG A 94 14.78 -2.95 -12.09
CA ARG A 94 14.94 -4.28 -11.49
C ARG A 94 14.22 -4.39 -10.14
N ALA A 95 13.38 -3.43 -9.78
CA ALA A 95 12.53 -3.51 -8.61
C ALA A 95 11.43 -4.57 -8.80
N ASN A 96 11.46 -5.60 -7.95
CA ASN A 96 10.52 -6.72 -7.96
C ASN A 96 9.35 -6.51 -7.01
N GLU A 97 8.20 -7.14 -7.30
CA GLU A 97 7.01 -7.11 -6.43
C GLU A 97 7.33 -7.69 -5.04
N ARG A 98 7.99 -8.86 -4.99
CA ARG A 98 8.40 -9.51 -3.73
C ARG A 98 9.34 -8.61 -2.92
N GLY A 99 10.35 -8.02 -3.56
CA GLY A 99 11.29 -7.10 -2.90
C GLY A 99 10.60 -5.87 -2.34
N THR A 100 9.70 -5.27 -3.12
CA THR A 100 8.85 -4.14 -2.72
C THR A 100 8.01 -4.51 -1.49
N PHE A 101 7.30 -5.64 -1.53
CA PHE A 101 6.43 -6.08 -0.44
C PHE A 101 7.21 -6.34 0.86
N TYR A 102 8.28 -7.16 0.80
CA TYR A 102 9.07 -7.48 1.99
C TYR A 102 9.78 -6.27 2.58
N SER A 103 10.31 -5.37 1.75
CA SER A 103 10.95 -4.14 2.22
C SER A 103 9.96 -3.17 2.88
N LEU A 104 8.74 -3.05 2.32
CA LEU A 104 7.69 -2.23 2.90
C LEU A 104 7.22 -2.78 4.25
N VAL A 105 7.00 -4.10 4.35
CA VAL A 105 6.63 -4.75 5.61
C VAL A 105 7.74 -4.57 6.65
N TYR A 106 8.99 -4.83 6.30
CA TYR A 106 10.15 -4.63 7.17
C TYR A 106 10.24 -3.18 7.69
N GLY A 107 10.14 -2.20 6.79
CA GLY A 107 10.20 -0.78 7.14
C GLY A 107 9.06 -0.31 8.02
N LEU A 108 7.83 -0.73 7.71
CA LEU A 108 6.66 -0.43 8.52
C LEU A 108 6.73 -1.07 9.91
N LEU A 109 7.24 -2.31 10.02
CA LEU A 109 7.42 -2.97 11.31
C LEU A 109 8.44 -2.24 12.19
N ILE A 110 9.59 -1.84 11.61
CA ILE A 110 10.60 -1.06 12.34
C ILE A 110 10.05 0.30 12.78
N GLY A 111 9.32 0.98 11.89
CA GLY A 111 8.62 2.23 12.20
C GLY A 111 7.60 2.07 13.32
N LEU A 112 6.79 0.99 13.28
CA LEU A 112 5.78 0.69 14.28
C LEU A 112 6.39 0.36 15.65
N ILE A 113 7.47 -0.43 15.69
CA ILE A 113 8.21 -0.71 16.93
C ILE A 113 8.70 0.60 17.54
N ARG A 114 9.29 1.49 16.74
CA ARG A 114 9.76 2.80 17.23
C ARG A 114 8.61 3.69 17.72
N LEU A 115 7.45 3.63 17.06
CA LEU A 115 6.24 4.36 17.45
C LEU A 115 5.69 3.84 18.79
N VAL A 116 5.58 2.53 18.97
CA VAL A 116 5.14 1.93 20.25
C VAL A 116 6.11 2.27 21.37
N LEU A 117 7.43 2.20 21.12
CA LEU A 117 8.43 2.63 22.10
C LEU A 117 8.31 4.12 22.45
N ALA A 118 7.94 4.98 21.49
CA ALA A 118 7.71 6.40 21.75
C ALA A 118 6.49 6.65 22.64
N ILE A 119 5.46 5.81 22.54
CA ILE A 119 4.24 5.92 23.34
C ILE A 119 4.44 5.35 24.75
N VAL A 120 5.17 4.23 24.87
CA VAL A 120 5.41 3.56 26.16
C VAL A 120 6.42 4.32 27.01
N TYR A 121 7.50 4.83 26.40
CA TYR A 121 8.56 5.55 27.09
C TYR A 121 8.39 7.06 26.91
N SER A 122 7.45 7.63 27.65
CA SER A 122 7.25 9.08 27.71
C SER A 122 8.51 9.79 28.22
N GLU A 123 8.74 11.00 27.72
CA GLU A 123 9.87 11.81 28.17
C GLU A 123 9.67 12.18 29.66
N PRO A 124 10.61 11.84 30.56
CA PRO A 124 10.52 12.22 31.95
C PRO A 124 10.54 13.75 32.08
N VAL A 125 9.81 14.26 33.07
CA VAL A 125 9.81 15.68 33.42
C VAL A 125 11.23 16.10 33.83
N CYS A 126 11.62 17.33 33.51
CA CYS A 126 12.93 17.88 33.89
C CYS A 126 13.24 17.62 35.38
N GLY A 127 14.27 16.80 35.66
CA GLY A 127 14.75 16.50 37.01
C GLY A 127 14.65 15.05 37.48
N GLU A 128 14.01 14.15 36.72
CA GLU A 128 14.01 12.71 37.03
C GLU A 128 15.13 11.92 36.33
N LEU A 129 15.51 10.77 36.92
CA LEU A 129 16.44 9.82 36.29
C LEU A 129 15.81 9.25 35.00
N ASP A 130 16.55 9.33 33.89
CA ASP A 130 16.10 8.85 32.59
C ASP A 130 16.11 7.30 32.55
N SER A 131 14.93 6.70 32.69
CA SER A 131 14.73 5.23 32.59
C SER A 131 14.62 4.74 31.14
N ARG A 132 14.79 5.64 30.16
CA ARG A 132 14.65 5.32 28.74
C ARG A 132 15.79 4.41 28.27
N PRO A 133 15.51 3.33 27.52
CA PRO A 133 16.57 2.53 26.92
C PRO A 133 17.43 3.40 25.99
N TRP A 134 18.73 3.10 25.94
CA TRP A 134 19.73 3.89 25.19
C TRP A 134 19.33 4.17 23.73
N LEU A 135 18.59 3.25 23.12
CA LEU A 135 18.08 3.33 21.74
C LEU A 135 17.04 4.45 21.55
N VAL A 136 16.27 4.81 22.58
CA VAL A 136 15.24 5.87 22.51
C VAL A 136 15.79 7.21 22.97
N SER A 137 16.65 7.23 23.99
CA SER A 137 17.23 8.47 24.55
C SER A 137 18.29 9.11 23.62
N LYS A 138 19.09 8.30 22.91
CA LYS A 138 20.19 8.80 22.06
C LYS A 138 19.82 9.01 20.59
N PHE A 139 18.74 8.36 20.10
CA PHE A 139 18.42 8.33 18.67
C PHE A 139 17.28 9.30 18.34
N HIS A 140 17.65 10.49 17.86
CA HIS A 140 16.70 11.50 17.43
C HIS A 140 15.85 10.99 16.23
N TYR A 141 14.60 11.43 16.14
CA TYR A 141 13.66 10.93 15.13
C TYR A 141 14.11 11.21 13.68
N MET A 142 14.89 12.27 13.44
CA MET A 142 15.44 12.55 12.10
C MET A 142 16.53 11.54 11.69
N TYR A 143 17.42 11.14 12.62
CA TYR A 143 18.40 10.09 12.35
C TYR A 143 17.73 8.74 12.12
N PHE A 144 16.66 8.46 12.86
CA PHE A 144 15.84 7.27 12.63
C PHE A 144 15.21 7.27 11.24
N ALA A 145 14.72 8.41 10.75
CA ALA A 145 14.15 8.51 9.41
C ALA A 145 15.17 8.16 8.32
N VAL A 146 16.39 8.71 8.41
CA VAL A 146 17.48 8.39 7.46
C VAL A 146 17.87 6.92 7.54
N PHE A 147 18.00 6.38 8.75
CA PHE A 147 18.28 4.95 8.97
C PHE A 147 17.19 4.04 8.39
N SER A 148 15.92 4.39 8.63
CA SER A 148 14.76 3.65 8.12
C SER A 148 14.70 3.68 6.60
N PHE A 149 14.93 4.84 5.99
CA PHE A 149 15.04 4.98 4.54
C PHE A 149 16.17 4.11 3.96
N ALA A 150 17.39 4.23 4.50
CA ALA A 150 18.55 3.51 3.99
C ALA A 150 18.40 1.99 4.17
N SER A 151 17.92 1.54 5.33
CA SER A 151 17.73 0.11 5.61
C SER A 151 16.62 -0.51 4.75
N THR A 152 15.52 0.19 4.51
CA THR A 152 14.44 -0.29 3.63
C THR A 152 14.88 -0.35 2.17
N THR A 153 15.60 0.65 1.67
CA THR A 153 16.24 0.59 0.34
C THR A 153 17.20 -0.58 0.23
N LEU A 154 18.04 -0.82 1.24
CA LEU A 154 18.99 -1.93 1.24
C LEU A 154 18.26 -3.28 1.18
N VAL A 155 17.24 -3.48 2.02
CA VAL A 155 16.43 -4.72 2.01
C VAL A 155 15.73 -4.89 0.66
N MET A 156 15.17 -3.82 0.10
CA MET A 156 14.54 -3.86 -1.22
C MET A 156 15.54 -4.29 -2.29
N VAL A 157 16.74 -3.70 -2.32
CA VAL A 157 17.79 -4.04 -3.29
C VAL A 157 18.25 -5.48 -3.14
N VAL A 158 18.54 -5.93 -1.92
CA VAL A 158 19.01 -7.30 -1.65
C VAL A 158 17.94 -8.32 -2.05
N VAL A 159 16.70 -8.16 -1.59
CA VAL A 159 15.62 -9.10 -1.91
C VAL A 159 15.29 -9.07 -3.40
N SER A 160 15.37 -7.90 -4.04
CA SER A 160 15.14 -7.79 -5.48
C SER A 160 16.23 -8.44 -6.32
N LEU A 161 17.49 -8.40 -5.87
CA LEU A 161 18.60 -9.09 -6.55
C LEU A 161 18.58 -10.61 -6.36
N LEU A 162 18.11 -11.07 -5.20
CA LEU A 162 17.95 -12.49 -4.89
C LEU A 162 16.70 -13.12 -5.53
N SER A 163 15.72 -12.30 -5.91
CA SER A 163 14.49 -12.74 -6.57
C SER A 163 14.64 -12.77 -8.09
N GLU A 164 13.76 -13.52 -8.75
CA GLU A 164 13.68 -13.56 -10.21
C GLU A 164 13.44 -12.17 -10.82
N PRO A 165 14.03 -11.84 -11.97
CA PRO A 165 13.86 -10.54 -12.60
C PRO A 165 12.41 -10.33 -13.09
N PRO A 166 11.88 -9.09 -13.06
CA PRO A 166 10.51 -8.82 -13.49
C PRO A 166 10.40 -8.95 -15.01
N VAL A 167 9.24 -9.44 -15.48
CA VAL A 167 8.96 -9.61 -16.92
C VAL A 167 8.85 -8.22 -17.59
N GLN A 168 9.69 -7.99 -18.61
CA GLN A 168 9.83 -6.68 -19.28
C GLN A 168 8.53 -6.13 -19.88
N SER A 169 7.58 -7.00 -20.26
CA SER A 169 6.27 -6.58 -20.79
C SER A 169 5.40 -5.90 -19.74
N CYS A 170 5.47 -6.31 -18.46
CA CYS A 170 4.67 -5.70 -17.40
C CYS A 170 5.34 -4.42 -16.81
N LEU A 171 6.60 -4.08 -17.19
CA LEU A 171 7.37 -2.90 -16.74
C LEU A 171 7.21 -1.65 -17.62
N GLN A 172 6.48 -1.76 -18.73
CA GLN A 172 6.35 -0.68 -19.70
C GLN A 172 5.63 0.53 -19.09
N ARG A 173 6.22 1.73 -19.24
CA ARG A 173 5.72 3.01 -18.73
C ARG A 173 5.59 3.13 -17.20
N LEU A 174 6.06 2.15 -16.42
CA LEU A 174 6.02 2.20 -14.94
C LEU A 174 7.28 2.78 -14.31
N THR A 175 8.43 2.70 -14.99
CA THR A 175 9.71 3.22 -14.50
C THR A 175 10.17 4.41 -15.32
N TYR A 176 10.98 5.29 -14.73
CA TYR A 176 11.48 6.50 -15.39
C TYR A 176 12.18 6.17 -16.72
N PHE A 177 12.97 5.08 -16.75
CA PHE A 177 13.70 4.64 -17.94
C PHE A 177 12.80 4.00 -19.02
N THR A 178 11.66 3.42 -18.64
CA THR A 178 10.71 2.81 -19.59
C THR A 178 9.57 3.73 -20.00
N ALA A 179 9.48 4.93 -19.41
CA ALA A 179 8.42 5.91 -19.67
C ALA A 179 8.40 6.43 -21.11
N TRP A 180 9.58 6.56 -21.74
CA TRP A 180 9.73 7.17 -23.06
C TRP A 180 9.95 6.16 -24.20
N ASN A 181 9.82 4.86 -23.95
CA ASN A 181 9.98 3.86 -25.01
C ASN A 181 8.69 3.73 -25.84
N PRO A 182 8.71 4.08 -27.14
CA PRO A 182 7.57 3.92 -28.04
C PRO A 182 7.52 2.48 -28.55
N GLN A 183 7.18 1.54 -27.68
CA GLN A 183 6.86 0.17 -28.08
C GLN A 183 5.37 -0.05 -27.82
N VAL A 184 4.67 -0.46 -28.86
CA VAL A 184 3.23 -0.73 -28.87
C VAL A 184 2.96 -1.83 -27.84
N LEU A 185 2.33 -1.47 -26.71
CA LEU A 185 1.63 -2.45 -25.89
C LEU A 185 0.82 -3.33 -26.85
N PRO A 186 0.99 -4.67 -26.86
CA PRO A 186 0.10 -5.53 -27.63
C PRO A 186 -1.32 -5.07 -27.34
N GLU A 187 -2.13 -4.82 -28.38
CA GLU A 187 -3.45 -4.19 -28.27
C GLU A 187 -4.33 -4.83 -27.16
N GLU A 188 -4.06 -6.09 -26.82
CA GLU A 188 -4.65 -6.82 -25.69
C GLU A 188 -4.35 -6.26 -24.29
N ALA A 189 -3.15 -5.73 -24.01
CA ALA A 189 -2.80 -5.17 -22.69
C ALA A 189 -3.47 -3.81 -22.44
N LEU A 190 -3.61 -3.00 -23.51
CA LEU A 190 -4.31 -1.72 -23.46
C LEU A 190 -5.83 -1.92 -23.43
N LYS A 191 -6.32 -2.98 -24.09
CA LYS A 191 -7.65 -3.51 -23.83
C LYS A 191 -7.76 -3.91 -22.38
N VAL A 192 -7.00 -4.83 -21.79
CA VAL A 192 -7.13 -5.22 -20.37
C VAL A 192 -7.04 -4.07 -19.35
N GLN A 193 -6.27 -2.99 -19.58
CA GLN A 193 -6.24 -1.85 -18.66
C GLN A 193 -7.46 -0.92 -18.85
N SER A 194 -7.85 -0.65 -20.10
CA SER A 194 -9.07 0.08 -20.42
C SER A 194 -10.31 -0.74 -20.10
N VAL A 195 -10.24 -2.05 -20.21
CA VAL A 195 -11.21 -3.11 -19.94
C VAL A 195 -11.16 -3.51 -18.47
N GLY A 196 -10.11 -3.23 -17.69
CA GLY A 196 -10.15 -3.33 -16.23
C GLY A 196 -10.85 -2.13 -15.60
N MET A 197 -10.83 -0.99 -16.30
CA MET A 197 -11.61 0.20 -15.97
C MET A 197 -13.00 0.21 -16.67
N GLN A 198 -13.13 -0.43 -17.84
CA GLN A 198 -14.37 -0.56 -18.61
C GLN A 198 -15.14 -1.83 -18.29
N ILE A 199 -14.56 -2.95 -17.84
CA ILE A 199 -15.28 -4.14 -17.32
C ILE A 199 -16.09 -3.71 -16.13
N THR A 200 -15.53 -2.88 -15.25
CA THR A 200 -16.25 -2.30 -14.12
C THR A 200 -17.49 -1.50 -14.57
N VAL A 201 -17.45 -0.91 -15.76
CA VAL A 201 -18.55 -0.08 -16.32
C VAL A 201 -19.48 -0.86 -17.27
N THR A 202 -18.98 -1.83 -18.04
CA THR A 202 -19.72 -2.57 -19.08
C THR A 202 -20.22 -3.93 -18.64
N ASP A 203 -19.58 -4.62 -17.68
CA ASP A 203 -20.15 -5.86 -17.12
C ASP A 203 -21.32 -5.57 -16.16
N ALA A 204 -21.44 -4.33 -15.67
CA ALA A 204 -22.67 -3.83 -15.04
C ALA A 204 -23.85 -3.71 -16.03
N LEU A 205 -23.58 -3.62 -17.34
CA LEU A 205 -24.60 -3.55 -18.39
C LEU A 205 -24.81 -4.85 -19.16
N ARG A 206 -23.89 -5.83 -19.05
CA ARG A 206 -23.94 -7.09 -19.82
C ARG A 206 -24.37 -8.32 -19.00
N ALA A 207 -24.87 -8.14 -17.78
CA ALA A 207 -25.58 -9.17 -17.00
C ALA A 207 -26.94 -9.60 -17.61
N SER A 208 -27.09 -9.49 -18.93
CA SER A 208 -28.11 -10.12 -19.73
C SER A 208 -27.42 -10.77 -20.94
N SER A 209 -27.50 -12.10 -21.02
CA SER A 209 -27.11 -12.98 -22.14
C SER A 209 -25.64 -13.41 -22.31
N GLY A 210 -25.33 -14.62 -21.81
CA GLY A 210 -24.80 -15.75 -22.60
C GLY A 210 -23.32 -15.78 -23.04
N PRO A 211 -22.73 -16.98 -23.22
CA PRO A 211 -21.31 -17.24 -22.97
C PRO A 211 -20.43 -17.15 -24.23
N THR A 212 -19.17 -16.73 -24.10
CA THR A 212 -18.15 -16.98 -25.14
C THR A 212 -16.72 -17.00 -24.58
N LYS A 213 -15.89 -17.81 -25.24
CA LYS A 213 -14.66 -18.48 -24.80
C LYS A 213 -13.45 -17.54 -24.58
N ASP A 214 -12.53 -18.04 -23.74
CA ASP A 214 -11.53 -17.32 -22.95
C ASP A 214 -10.32 -16.71 -23.71
N PRO A 215 -10.02 -15.41 -23.51
CA PRO A 215 -8.71 -14.78 -23.75
C PRO A 215 -7.85 -14.70 -22.47
N LEU A 216 -8.15 -15.50 -21.45
CA LEU A 216 -7.68 -15.34 -20.06
C LEU A 216 -6.20 -15.70 -19.81
N SER A 217 -5.40 -16.12 -20.80
CA SER A 217 -4.09 -16.76 -20.55
C SER A 217 -2.91 -15.80 -20.32
N LEU A 218 -2.98 -14.54 -20.78
CA LEU A 218 -1.88 -13.56 -20.71
C LEU A 218 -1.96 -12.64 -19.49
N THR A 219 -3.16 -12.19 -19.13
CA THR A 219 -3.48 -11.62 -17.81
C THR A 219 -3.17 -12.61 -16.71
N GLN A 220 -3.50 -13.89 -16.94
CA GLN A 220 -3.12 -14.96 -16.05
C GLN A 220 -1.59 -15.14 -15.98
N LYS A 221 -0.75 -14.66 -16.92
CA LYS A 221 0.72 -14.71 -16.75
C LYS A 221 1.33 -13.54 -15.96
N CYS A 222 0.85 -12.30 -16.11
CA CYS A 222 1.24 -11.22 -15.18
C CYS A 222 0.53 -11.38 -13.80
N ALA A 223 -0.58 -12.14 -13.69
CA ALA A 223 -1.34 -12.36 -12.44
C ALA A 223 -1.21 -13.76 -11.79
N VAL A 224 -0.69 -14.82 -12.45
CA VAL A 224 -0.45 -16.15 -11.81
C VAL A 224 0.86 -16.24 -11.08
N SER A 225 1.82 -15.36 -11.38
CA SER A 225 2.93 -15.15 -10.45
C SER A 225 2.46 -14.67 -9.06
N HIS A 226 1.20 -14.22 -8.97
CA HIS A 226 0.51 -13.74 -7.78
C HIS A 226 -0.19 -14.85 -6.96
N ALA A 227 -0.22 -16.11 -7.44
CA ALA A 227 -0.93 -17.22 -6.78
C ALA A 227 -0.07 -18.43 -6.35
N ASP A 228 1.17 -18.55 -6.85
CA ASP A 228 1.94 -19.81 -6.73
C ASP A 228 2.84 -19.92 -5.48
N SER A 229 2.49 -19.28 -4.36
CA SER A 229 3.25 -19.42 -3.10
C SER A 229 2.41 -19.65 -1.84
N THR A 230 1.17 -20.15 -1.99
CA THR A 230 0.41 -20.71 -0.86
C THR A 230 -0.27 -22.01 -1.25
N GLY A 231 0.37 -23.14 -0.92
CA GLY A 231 -0.29 -24.42 -0.61
C GLY A 231 -0.91 -25.17 -1.79
N GLY A 232 -0.29 -26.32 -2.12
CA GLY A 232 -0.73 -27.19 -3.21
C GLY A 232 -2.13 -27.79 -3.05
N VAL A 233 -2.79 -27.98 -4.20
CA VAL A 233 -3.85 -28.97 -4.39
C VAL A 233 -3.65 -29.61 -5.77
N VAL A 234 -3.20 -30.86 -5.72
CA VAL A 234 -3.34 -31.97 -6.69
C VAL A 234 -3.91 -31.60 -8.07
N LEU A 235 -3.01 -31.58 -9.06
CA LEU A 235 -3.34 -31.89 -10.45
C LEU A 235 -3.82 -33.36 -10.51
N SER A 236 -5.11 -33.57 -10.74
CA SER A 236 -5.59 -34.83 -11.31
C SER A 236 -5.84 -34.61 -12.79
N ASP A 237 -4.99 -35.22 -13.59
CA ASP A 237 -5.19 -35.48 -15.01
C ASP A 237 -6.56 -36.14 -15.23
N SER A 238 -7.31 -35.61 -16.19
CA SER A 238 -8.28 -36.41 -16.95
C SER A 238 -8.30 -35.88 -18.37
N ALA A 239 -7.44 -36.51 -19.17
CA ALA A 239 -7.63 -36.68 -20.59
C ALA A 239 -9.05 -37.20 -20.85
N VAL A 240 -9.80 -36.50 -21.70
CA VAL A 240 -10.91 -37.10 -22.44
C VAL A 240 -10.78 -36.66 -23.88
N ASP A 241 -10.35 -37.63 -24.68
CA ASP A 241 -10.46 -37.70 -26.13
C ASP A 241 -11.85 -37.29 -26.62
N THR A 242 -11.91 -36.44 -27.65
CA THR A 242 -12.98 -36.54 -28.63
C THR A 242 -12.45 -36.28 -30.03
N LYS A 243 -12.53 -37.32 -30.85
CA LYS A 243 -12.33 -37.37 -32.30
C LYS A 243 -12.96 -36.18 -33.03
N CYS A 244 -12.17 -35.49 -33.84
CA CYS A 244 -12.28 -35.42 -35.30
C CYS A 244 -10.98 -34.85 -35.85
#